data_AF-A0A5N5WWX4-F1
#
_entry.id   AF-A0A5N5WWX4-F1
#
_cell.length_a   1.000
_cell.length_b   1.000
_cell.length_c   1.000
_cell.angle_alpha   90.00
_cell.angle_beta   90.00
_cell.angle_gamma   90.00
#
_symmetry.space_group_name_H-M   'P 1'
#
loop_
_entity.id
_entity.type
_entity.pdbx_description
1 polymer ?
#
loop_
_entity_poly.entity_id
_entity_poly.type
_entity_poly.pdbx_seq_one_letter_code
_entity_poly.pdbx_strand_id
1 'polypeptide(L)'
;MSPSEDRITRPTNPDDLVLEAWGQGLMVGSLLVMAAVTFANMKKHILLHKLIFAELILAIAHGTFIFPKEPVYGWYLSCSAIGLNISWSLHNVIAWMKNKPFLSRKVSYAYIITVLLAQPYWVVEIYANFTYFNNINKIFLTTRPMEPLFRDPWWVFTTCSLFYTIKRLYNFGIIELVTVSPRFGIMLASMCLSIVFIIIDTCVVLGAFPAHTLPTGVEPFWKLSFIFKCLCDTVILDDFKTALDRMRNYWLRKQARSGEVLLPDSPYPHGSGRQMDEDLEALGSGGLRRELRKPDSTIPRVYTREDVGIAL
;
A
#
# COMPACT_ATOMS: atom_id res chain seq x y z
N MET A 1 19.26 23.66 -38.10
CA MET A 1 18.58 22.67 -37.27
C MET A 1 18.89 21.30 -37.86
N SER A 2 19.91 20.64 -37.32
CA SER A 2 20.41 19.37 -37.88
C SER A 2 19.46 18.23 -37.50
N PRO A 3 19.14 17.29 -38.42
CA PRO A 3 18.19 16.19 -38.21
C PRO A 3 18.61 15.17 -37.12
N SER A 4 19.75 15.38 -36.46
CA SER A 4 20.27 14.57 -35.35
C SER A 4 19.81 14.99 -33.95
N GLU A 5 19.27 16.21 -33.78
CA GLU A 5 18.87 16.72 -32.45
C GLU A 5 17.49 16.24 -31.99
N ASP A 6 16.70 15.66 -32.88
CA ASP A 6 15.32 15.22 -32.59
C ASP A 6 15.17 13.73 -32.26
N ARG A 7 16.28 12.98 -32.32
CA ARG A 7 16.28 11.54 -32.07
C ARG A 7 16.46 11.27 -30.58
N ILE A 8 15.46 10.65 -29.97
CA ILE A 8 15.46 10.20 -28.59
C ILE A 8 16.33 8.95 -28.51
N THR A 9 17.46 9.08 -27.84
CA THR A 9 18.40 7.99 -27.58
C THR A 9 18.57 7.82 -26.07
N ARG A 10 19.26 6.76 -25.66
CA ARG A 10 19.78 6.64 -24.28
C ARG A 10 20.54 7.93 -23.89
N PRO A 11 20.36 8.47 -22.67
CA PRO A 11 21.11 9.65 -22.22
C PRO A 11 22.62 9.43 -22.38
N THR A 12 23.28 10.34 -23.08
CA THR A 12 24.73 10.33 -23.34
C THR A 12 25.47 11.41 -22.57
N ASN A 13 24.77 12.43 -22.09
CA ASN A 13 25.31 13.42 -21.17
C ASN A 13 25.69 12.72 -19.85
N PRO A 14 26.94 12.89 -19.34
CA PRO A 14 27.39 12.25 -18.11
C PRO A 14 26.51 12.56 -16.90
N ASP A 15 26.03 13.80 -16.76
CA ASP A 15 25.22 14.19 -15.61
C ASP A 15 23.87 13.48 -15.59
N ASP A 16 23.20 13.42 -16.74
CA ASP A 16 21.92 12.74 -16.95
C ASP A 16 22.08 11.23 -16.76
N LEU A 17 23.17 10.67 -17.28
CA LEU A 17 23.46 9.24 -17.18
C LEU A 17 23.75 8.82 -15.73
N VAL A 18 24.49 9.64 -14.97
CA VAL A 18 24.78 9.39 -13.55
C VAL A 18 23.50 9.47 -12.72
N LEU A 19 22.68 10.49 -12.93
CA LEU A 19 21.42 10.66 -12.21
C LEU A 19 20.46 9.51 -12.50
N GLU A 20 20.34 9.11 -13.76
CA GLU A 20 19.49 8.01 -14.17
C GLU A 20 20.00 6.67 -13.60
N ALA A 21 21.30 6.39 -13.74
CA ALA A 21 21.91 5.16 -13.21
C ALA A 21 21.78 5.07 -11.68
N TRP A 22 21.96 6.18 -10.96
CA TRP A 22 21.74 6.24 -9.52
C TRP A 22 20.29 5.95 -9.15
N GLY A 23 19.33 6.63 -9.79
CA GLY A 23 17.91 6.44 -9.50
C GLY A 23 17.43 5.02 -9.81
N GLN A 24 17.89 4.45 -10.92
CA GLN A 24 17.61 3.07 -11.32
C GLN A 24 18.20 2.07 -10.33
N GLY A 25 19.48 2.23 -9.96
CA GLY A 25 20.16 1.38 -8.99
C GLY A 25 19.51 1.43 -7.60
N LEU A 26 19.14 2.63 -7.14
CA LEU A 26 18.42 2.82 -5.89
C LEU A 26 17.05 2.12 -5.90
N MET A 27 16.30 2.25 -7.00
CA MET A 27 15.00 1.60 -7.16
C MET A 27 15.14 0.07 -7.15
N VAL A 28 15.98 -0.51 -8.02
CA VAL A 28 16.19 -1.96 -8.07
C VAL A 28 16.67 -2.51 -6.73
N GLY A 29 17.68 -1.87 -6.13
CA GLY A 29 18.26 -2.31 -4.86
C GLY A 29 17.23 -2.29 -3.72
N SER A 30 16.45 -1.22 -3.63
CA SER A 30 15.41 -1.10 -2.60
C SER A 30 14.30 -2.13 -2.78
N LEU A 31 13.79 -2.29 -4.01
CA LEU A 31 12.76 -3.28 -4.32
C LEU A 31 13.23 -4.71 -4.07
N LEU A 32 14.49 -5.02 -4.39
CA LEU A 32 15.07 -6.35 -4.15
C LEU A 32 15.14 -6.67 -2.66
N VAL A 33 15.61 -5.73 -1.83
CA VAL A 33 15.65 -5.90 -0.37
C VAL A 33 14.23 -6.06 0.19
N MET A 34 13.28 -5.21 -0.25
CA MET A 34 11.88 -5.31 0.18
C MET A 34 11.23 -6.63 -0.27
N ALA A 35 11.56 -7.12 -1.46
CA ALA A 35 11.07 -8.40 -1.97
C ALA A 35 11.62 -9.57 -1.12
N ALA A 36 12.90 -9.54 -0.76
CA ALA A 36 13.50 -10.53 0.13
C ALA A 36 12.85 -10.55 1.52
N VAL A 37 12.63 -9.37 2.12
CA VAL A 37 11.94 -9.24 3.41
C VAL A 37 10.49 -9.74 3.31
N THR A 38 9.76 -9.32 2.27
CA THR A 38 8.37 -9.75 2.03
C THR A 38 8.29 -11.26 1.86
N PHE A 39 9.22 -11.86 1.13
CA PHE A 39 9.29 -13.31 0.93
C PHE A 39 9.60 -14.05 2.25
N ALA A 40 10.57 -13.57 3.03
CA ALA A 40 10.93 -14.15 4.33
C ALA A 40 9.76 -14.10 5.32
N ASN A 41 8.97 -13.03 5.30
CA ASN A 41 7.81 -12.84 6.18
C ASN A 41 6.49 -13.35 5.56
N MET A 42 6.53 -14.02 4.41
CA MET A 42 5.33 -14.45 3.69
C MET A 42 4.62 -15.62 4.40
N LYS A 43 3.33 -15.43 4.72
CA LYS A 43 2.46 -16.49 5.24
C LYS A 43 1.67 -17.14 4.11
N LYS A 44 1.70 -18.48 4.01
CA LYS A 44 1.09 -19.26 2.91
C LYS A 44 -0.40 -18.94 2.66
N HIS A 45 -1.14 -18.58 3.71
CA HIS A 45 -2.58 -18.32 3.69
C HIS A 45 -2.97 -16.85 3.44
N ILE A 46 -2.02 -15.90 3.47
CA ILE A 46 -2.34 -14.48 3.33
C ILE A 46 -2.07 -14.02 1.90
N LEU A 47 -3.15 -13.74 1.16
CA LEU A 47 -3.07 -13.29 -0.23
C LEU A 47 -2.38 -11.93 -0.38
N LEU A 48 -2.51 -11.05 0.61
CA LEU A 48 -1.89 -9.71 0.60
C LEU A 48 -0.36 -9.76 0.45
N HIS A 49 0.31 -10.72 1.11
CA HIS A 49 1.78 -10.86 1.04
C HIS A 49 2.21 -11.28 -0.37
N LYS A 50 1.44 -12.17 -1.00
CA LYS A 50 1.70 -12.63 -2.36
C LYS A 50 1.52 -11.51 -3.39
N LEU A 51 0.50 -10.67 -3.21
CA LEU A 51 0.27 -9.52 -4.09
C LEU A 51 1.39 -8.48 -3.98
N ILE A 52 1.82 -8.14 -2.76
CA ILE A 52 2.93 -7.20 -2.55
C ILE A 52 4.22 -7.77 -3.13
N PHE A 53 4.50 -9.06 -2.94
CA PHE A 53 5.65 -9.68 -3.58
C PHE A 53 5.57 -9.60 -5.12
N ALA A 54 4.41 -9.89 -5.72
CA ALA A 54 4.21 -9.79 -7.16
C ALA A 54 4.39 -8.35 -7.68
N GLU A 55 3.85 -7.36 -6.99
CA GLU A 55 4.03 -5.92 -7.28
C GLU A 55 5.52 -5.55 -7.35
N LEU A 56 6.31 -5.97 -6.36
CA LEU A 56 7.75 -5.68 -6.29
C LEU A 56 8.50 -6.32 -7.47
N ILE A 57 8.25 -7.60 -7.75
CA ILE A 57 8.93 -8.33 -8.84
C ILE A 57 8.62 -7.70 -10.21
N LEU A 58 7.37 -7.30 -10.45
CA LEU A 58 6.96 -6.67 -11.71
C LEU A 58 7.63 -5.31 -11.94
N ALA A 59 7.90 -4.56 -10.87
CA ALA A 59 8.55 -3.26 -10.95
C ALA A 59 10.08 -3.33 -11.09
N ILE A 60 10.74 -4.36 -10.53
CA ILE A 60 12.20 -4.52 -10.57
C ILE A 60 12.73 -4.50 -12.02
N ALA A 61 12.03 -5.13 -12.97
CA ALA A 61 12.46 -5.20 -14.37
C ALA A 61 12.49 -3.83 -15.06
N HIS A 62 11.70 -2.87 -14.61
CA HIS A 62 11.77 -1.51 -15.14
C HIS A 62 12.98 -0.74 -14.61
N GLY A 63 13.56 -1.20 -13.50
CA GLY A 63 14.77 -0.66 -12.90
C GLY A 63 16.06 -0.87 -13.70
N THR A 64 16.02 -1.58 -14.83
CA THR A 64 17.20 -2.05 -15.56
C THR A 64 17.27 -1.54 -17.00
N PHE A 65 16.38 -0.62 -17.40
CA PHE A 65 16.33 -0.17 -18.80
C PHE A 65 17.52 0.66 -19.26
N ILE A 66 18.38 1.12 -18.35
CA ILE A 66 19.57 1.92 -18.68
C ILE A 66 20.73 1.06 -19.22
N PHE A 67 20.67 -0.28 -19.08
CA PHE A 67 21.73 -1.19 -19.53
C PHE A 67 21.75 -1.44 -21.05
N PRO A 68 20.60 -1.69 -21.72
CA PRO A 68 20.59 -1.90 -23.16
C PRO A 68 21.02 -0.66 -23.94
N LYS A 69 21.80 -0.88 -25.00
CA LYS A 69 22.15 0.16 -25.99
C LYS A 69 21.16 0.11 -27.16
N GLU A 70 21.17 1.14 -28.01
CA GLU A 70 20.43 1.09 -29.27
C GLU A 70 20.85 -0.11 -30.12
N PRO A 71 19.91 -0.76 -30.84
CA PRO A 71 18.50 -0.40 -31.03
C PRO A 71 17.53 -1.00 -29.97
N VAL A 72 18.04 -1.79 -29.02
CA VAL A 72 17.20 -2.56 -28.08
C VAL A 72 16.63 -1.69 -26.95
N TYR A 73 17.27 -0.54 -26.68
CA TYR A 73 16.89 0.40 -25.62
C TYR A 73 15.38 0.72 -25.58
N GLY A 74 14.80 1.22 -26.69
CA GLY A 74 13.39 1.62 -26.73
C GLY A 74 12.42 0.47 -26.51
N TRP A 75 12.72 -0.70 -27.07
CA TRP A 75 11.93 -1.93 -26.88
C TRP A 75 11.96 -2.40 -25.43
N TYR A 76 13.15 -2.49 -24.83
CA TYR A 76 13.31 -2.96 -23.46
C TYR A 76 12.66 -2.01 -22.44
N LEU A 77 12.82 -0.70 -22.63
CA LEU A 77 12.17 0.32 -21.81
C LEU A 77 10.64 0.16 -21.88
N SER A 78 10.08 0.05 -23.07
CA SER A 78 8.64 -0.10 -23.27
C SER A 78 8.09 -1.40 -22.68
N CYS A 79 8.77 -2.53 -22.92
CA CYS A 79 8.36 -3.82 -22.36
C CYS A 79 8.38 -3.83 -20.83
N SER A 80 9.43 -3.26 -20.23
CA SER A 80 9.53 -3.17 -18.78
C SER A 80 8.54 -2.17 -18.18
N ALA A 81 8.16 -1.11 -18.91
CA ALA A 81 7.13 -0.17 -18.50
C ALA A 81 5.74 -0.83 -18.39
N ILE A 82 5.45 -1.86 -19.18
CA ILE A 82 4.22 -2.67 -19.01
C ILE A 82 4.21 -3.32 -17.63
N GLY A 83 5.33 -3.92 -17.21
CA GLY A 83 5.49 -4.49 -15.86
C GLY A 83 5.26 -3.47 -14.76
N LEU A 84 5.83 -2.27 -14.91
CA LEU A 84 5.61 -1.16 -13.97
C LEU A 84 4.12 -0.75 -13.88
N ASN A 85 3.41 -0.68 -15.01
CA ASN A 85 1.97 -0.35 -15.02
C ASN A 85 1.11 -1.43 -14.36
N ILE A 86 1.45 -2.71 -14.55
CA ILE A 86 0.79 -3.81 -13.83
C ILE A 86 1.08 -3.69 -12.33
N SER A 87 2.33 -3.38 -11.96
CA SER A 87 2.72 -3.13 -10.56
C SER A 87 1.92 -1.96 -9.95
N TRP A 88 1.79 -0.83 -10.66
CA TRP A 88 0.95 0.30 -10.24
C TRP A 88 -0.52 -0.10 -10.03
N SER A 89 -1.08 -0.94 -10.91
CA SER A 89 -2.45 -1.43 -10.76
C SER A 89 -2.60 -2.33 -9.53
N LEU A 90 -1.63 -3.23 -9.30
CA LEU A 90 -1.58 -4.08 -8.10
C LEU A 90 -1.45 -3.25 -6.83
N HIS A 91 -0.58 -2.24 -6.82
CA HIS A 91 -0.39 -1.33 -5.70
C HIS A 91 -1.71 -0.68 -5.27
N ASN A 92 -2.50 -0.18 -6.23
CA ASN A 92 -3.79 0.42 -5.93
C ASN A 92 -4.82 -0.59 -5.39
N VAL A 93 -4.78 -1.85 -5.86
CA VAL A 93 -5.60 -2.94 -5.32
C VAL A 93 -5.17 -3.30 -3.89
N ILE A 94 -3.87 -3.33 -3.61
CA ILE A 94 -3.30 -3.60 -2.29
C ILE A 94 -3.72 -2.49 -1.31
N ALA A 95 -3.56 -1.23 -1.71
CA ALA A 95 -4.03 -0.06 -0.96
C ALA A 95 -5.54 -0.14 -0.66
N TRP A 96 -6.35 -0.50 -1.67
CA TRP A 96 -7.79 -0.74 -1.49
C TRP A 96 -8.06 -1.86 -0.49
N MET A 97 -7.41 -3.02 -0.61
CA MET A 97 -7.60 -4.15 0.32
C MET A 97 -7.26 -3.79 1.76
N LYS A 98 -6.20 -2.98 1.95
CA LYS A 98 -5.78 -2.48 3.27
C LYS A 98 -6.78 -1.48 3.86
N ASN A 99 -7.35 -0.61 3.04
CA ASN A 99 -8.29 0.41 3.48
C ASN A 99 -9.74 -0.11 3.56
N LYS A 100 -10.08 -1.20 2.85
CA LYS A 100 -11.42 -1.80 2.75
C LYS A 100 -12.13 -2.00 4.10
N PRO A 101 -11.49 -2.48 5.18
CA PRO A 101 -12.15 -2.65 6.48
C PRO A 101 -12.65 -1.34 7.10
N PHE A 102 -12.06 -0.20 6.71
CA PHE A 102 -12.37 1.12 7.25
C PHE A 102 -13.33 1.94 6.38
N LEU A 103 -13.58 1.49 5.14
CA LEU A 103 -14.40 2.19 4.16
C LEU A 103 -15.86 1.69 4.16
N SER A 104 -16.79 2.61 3.94
CA SER A 104 -18.18 2.25 3.62
C SER A 104 -18.25 1.55 2.25
N ARG A 105 -19.23 0.64 2.09
CA ARG A 105 -19.41 -0.17 0.87
C ARG A 105 -19.50 0.66 -0.41
N LYS A 106 -20.16 1.82 -0.36
CA LYS A 106 -20.26 2.74 -1.52
C LYS A 106 -18.91 3.34 -1.91
N VAL A 107 -18.13 3.79 -0.92
CA VAL A 107 -16.80 4.39 -1.12
C VAL A 107 -15.81 3.35 -1.61
N SER A 108 -15.90 2.12 -1.08
CA SER A 108 -15.07 0.99 -1.52
C SER A 108 -15.30 0.64 -3.01
N TYR A 109 -16.56 0.65 -3.47
CA TYR A 109 -16.86 0.45 -4.89
C TYR A 109 -16.41 1.64 -5.75
N ALA A 110 -16.63 2.87 -5.30
CA ALA A 110 -16.15 4.06 -6.02
C ALA A 110 -14.63 4.05 -6.20
N TYR A 111 -13.87 3.65 -5.18
CA TYR A 111 -12.42 3.52 -5.25
C TYR A 111 -12.00 2.56 -6.36
N ILE A 112 -12.51 1.32 -6.37
CA ILE A 112 -12.05 0.33 -7.35
C ILE A 112 -12.56 0.63 -8.76
N ILE A 113 -13.77 1.17 -8.91
CA ILE A 113 -14.32 1.58 -10.20
C ILE A 113 -13.47 2.69 -10.81
N THR A 114 -13.05 3.68 -10.02
CA THR A 114 -12.19 4.76 -10.53
C THR A 114 -10.81 4.23 -10.93
N VAL A 115 -10.22 3.28 -10.20
CA VAL A 115 -8.96 2.62 -10.63
C VAL A 115 -9.14 1.91 -11.98
N LEU A 116 -10.27 1.23 -12.18
CA LEU A 116 -10.57 0.56 -13.45
C LEU A 116 -10.76 1.56 -14.60
N LEU A 117 -11.39 2.70 -14.34
CA LEU A 117 -11.57 3.78 -15.33
C LEU A 117 -10.25 4.45 -15.72
N ALA A 118 -9.18 4.32 -14.93
CA ALA A 118 -7.85 4.82 -15.28
C ALA A 118 -7.09 3.88 -16.23
N GLN A 119 -7.49 2.61 -16.37
CA GLN A 119 -6.80 1.63 -17.22
C GLN A 119 -6.70 2.04 -18.71
N PRO A 120 -7.76 2.60 -19.34
CA PRO A 120 -7.66 3.06 -20.73
C PRO A 120 -6.58 4.13 -20.94
N TYR A 121 -6.39 5.04 -19.98
CA TYR A 121 -5.31 6.03 -20.04
C TYR A 121 -3.94 5.34 -20.07
N TRP A 122 -3.70 4.37 -19.18
CA TRP A 122 -2.43 3.66 -19.11
C TRP A 122 -2.13 2.82 -20.36
N VAL A 123 -3.15 2.28 -21.02
CA VAL A 123 -2.98 1.60 -22.31
C VAL A 123 -2.51 2.58 -23.39
N VAL A 124 -3.09 3.78 -23.45
CA VAL A 124 -2.67 4.84 -24.37
C VAL A 124 -1.25 5.30 -24.03
N GLU A 125 -0.93 5.42 -22.75
CA GLU A 125 0.38 5.86 -22.28
C GLU A 125 1.49 4.86 -22.63
N ILE A 126 1.24 3.55 -22.52
CA ILE A 126 2.20 2.51 -22.96
C ILE A 126 2.47 2.63 -24.47
N TYR A 127 1.44 2.88 -25.27
CA TYR A 127 1.61 3.11 -26.71
C TYR A 127 2.37 4.41 -27.01
N ALA A 128 2.04 5.49 -26.31
CA ALA A 128 2.73 6.77 -26.46
C ALA A 128 4.21 6.65 -26.07
N ASN A 129 4.52 5.94 -24.97
CA ASN A 129 5.87 5.64 -24.52
C ASN A 129 6.64 4.83 -25.58
N PHE A 130 6.03 3.75 -26.11
CA PHE A 130 6.65 2.95 -27.16
C PHE A 130 6.98 3.76 -28.41
N THR A 131 6.02 4.56 -28.90
CA THR A 131 6.22 5.37 -30.10
C THR A 131 7.21 6.51 -29.89
N TYR A 132 7.32 7.06 -28.68
CA TYR A 132 8.29 8.09 -28.32
C TYR A 132 9.72 7.53 -28.30
N PHE A 133 9.98 6.46 -27.54
CA PHE A 133 11.32 5.89 -27.41
C PHE A 133 11.80 5.09 -28.64
N ASN A 134 10.90 4.77 -29.57
CA ASN A 134 11.26 4.22 -30.89
C ASN A 134 11.29 5.29 -32.00
N ASN A 135 11.23 6.58 -31.67
CA ASN A 135 11.31 7.69 -32.62
C ASN A 135 10.23 7.66 -33.73
N ILE A 136 9.04 7.15 -33.42
CA ILE A 136 7.90 7.08 -34.35
C ILE A 136 7.06 8.36 -34.22
N ASN A 137 6.63 8.72 -33.01
CA ASN A 137 5.74 9.86 -32.74
C ASN A 137 6.04 10.51 -31.38
N LYS A 138 5.74 11.81 -31.25
CA LYS A 138 5.94 12.60 -30.02
C LYS A 138 4.68 12.75 -29.14
N ILE A 139 3.69 11.86 -29.32
CA ILE A 139 2.38 11.90 -28.60
C ILE A 139 2.56 11.89 -27.08
N PHE A 140 3.60 11.21 -26.59
CA PHE A 140 3.98 11.15 -25.18
C PHE A 140 4.12 12.54 -24.52
N LEU A 141 4.60 13.55 -25.25
CA LEU A 141 4.73 14.91 -24.69
C LEU A 141 3.37 15.56 -24.39
N THR A 142 2.32 15.16 -25.11
CA THR A 142 0.96 15.67 -24.91
C THR A 142 0.21 14.90 -23.82
N THR A 143 0.49 13.61 -23.65
CA THR A 143 -0.18 12.78 -22.63
C THR A 143 0.46 12.91 -21.25
N ARG A 144 1.78 13.12 -21.18
CA ARG A 144 2.55 13.22 -19.93
C ARG A 144 2.02 14.23 -18.89
N PRO A 145 1.55 15.44 -19.24
CA PRO A 145 0.96 16.36 -18.25
C PRO A 145 -0.30 15.81 -17.56
N MET A 146 -0.99 14.83 -18.17
CA MET A 146 -2.15 14.16 -17.59
C MET A 146 -1.77 13.02 -16.64
N GLU A 147 -0.51 12.58 -16.65
CA GLU A 147 -0.03 11.44 -15.85
C GLU A 147 -0.33 11.58 -14.35
N PRO A 148 -0.07 12.74 -13.70
CA PRO A 148 -0.35 12.89 -12.27
C PRO A 148 -1.82 12.64 -11.91
N LEU A 149 -2.75 13.01 -12.80
CA LEU A 149 -4.19 12.83 -12.60
C LEU A 149 -4.59 11.35 -12.60
N PHE A 150 -3.98 10.54 -13.46
CA PHE A 150 -4.30 9.11 -13.58
C PHE A 150 -3.40 8.20 -12.75
N ARG A 151 -2.40 8.75 -12.06
CA ARG A 151 -1.43 7.99 -11.25
C ARG A 151 -1.62 8.15 -9.75
N ASP A 152 -1.85 9.37 -9.28
CA ASP A 152 -1.65 9.72 -7.86
C ASP A 152 -2.91 9.86 -6.97
N PRO A 153 -4.13 10.17 -7.46
CA PRO A 153 -5.28 10.44 -6.58
C PRO A 153 -5.64 9.34 -5.58
N TRP A 154 -5.54 8.06 -5.99
CA TRP A 154 -5.88 6.91 -5.14
C TRP A 154 -4.93 6.75 -3.96
N TRP A 155 -3.65 7.05 -4.16
CA TRP A 155 -2.66 7.00 -3.08
C TRP A 155 -2.86 8.13 -2.08
N VAL A 156 -3.13 9.35 -2.58
CA VAL A 156 -3.48 10.49 -1.72
C VAL A 156 -4.74 10.19 -0.91
N PHE A 157 -5.78 9.65 -1.56
CA PHE A 157 -7.00 9.22 -0.87
C PHE A 157 -6.72 8.17 0.21
N THR A 158 -5.94 7.13 -0.10
CA THR A 158 -5.63 6.06 0.85
C THR A 158 -4.91 6.60 2.07
N THR A 159 -3.92 7.47 1.85
CA THR A 159 -3.17 8.11 2.95
C THR A 159 -4.10 8.95 3.81
N CYS A 160 -4.88 9.87 3.22
CA CYS A 160 -5.82 10.70 3.94
C CYS A 160 -6.88 9.89 4.71
N SER A 161 -7.41 8.83 4.10
CA SER A 161 -8.39 7.93 4.71
C SER A 161 -7.80 7.22 5.94
N LEU A 162 -6.56 6.76 5.84
CA LEU A 162 -5.86 6.10 6.93
C LEU A 162 -5.59 7.07 8.09
N PHE A 163 -5.10 8.28 7.81
CA PHE A 163 -4.95 9.33 8.82
C PHE A 163 -6.27 9.73 9.48
N TYR A 164 -7.33 9.90 8.70
CA TYR A 164 -8.67 10.20 9.21
C TYR A 164 -9.18 9.10 10.15
N THR A 165 -8.98 7.83 9.76
CA THR A 165 -9.38 6.67 10.56
C THR A 165 -8.61 6.62 11.87
N ILE A 166 -7.30 6.83 11.85
CA ILE A 166 -6.47 6.86 13.06
C ILE A 166 -6.98 7.93 14.04
N LYS A 167 -7.19 9.16 13.53
CA LYS A 167 -7.66 10.27 14.35
C LYS A 167 -9.03 9.97 14.97
N ARG A 168 -9.95 9.37 14.21
CA ARG A 168 -11.32 9.14 14.66
C ARG A 168 -11.50 7.90 15.54
N LEU A 169 -10.73 6.84 15.31
CA LEU A 169 -10.89 5.57 16.04
C LEU A 169 -10.14 5.55 17.37
N TYR A 170 -8.99 6.23 17.45
CA TYR A 170 -8.07 6.08 18.57
C TYR A 170 -7.96 7.31 19.47
N ASN A 171 -8.43 8.48 19.02
CA ASN A 171 -8.28 9.78 19.71
C ASN A 171 -6.86 10.04 20.25
N PHE A 172 -5.85 9.37 19.68
CA PHE A 172 -4.45 9.47 20.09
C PHE A 172 -3.76 10.53 19.24
N GLY A 173 -2.86 11.28 19.87
CA GLY A 173 -1.91 12.12 19.15
C GLY A 173 -0.94 11.25 18.33
N ILE A 174 -0.47 11.75 17.19
CA ILE A 174 0.52 11.06 16.34
C ILE A 174 1.79 10.68 17.14
N ILE A 175 2.17 11.49 18.13
CA ILE A 175 3.32 11.23 19.00
C ILE A 175 3.07 10.02 19.91
N GLU A 176 1.92 9.98 20.60
CA GLU A 176 1.52 8.86 21.47
C GLU A 176 1.43 7.55 20.67
N LEU A 177 0.91 7.65 19.45
CA LEU A 177 0.81 6.55 18.49
C LEU A 177 2.18 5.97 18.09
N VAL A 178 3.16 6.83 17.77
CA VAL A 178 4.52 6.42 17.42
C VAL A 178 5.24 5.81 18.62
N THR A 179 4.99 6.31 19.83
CA THR A 179 5.56 5.74 21.07
C THR A 179 5.03 4.33 21.35
N VAL A 180 3.73 4.10 21.12
CA VAL A 180 3.11 2.79 21.35
C VAL A 180 3.48 1.78 20.25
N SER A 181 3.62 2.23 19.01
CA SER A 181 4.01 1.39 17.88
C SER A 181 4.96 2.13 16.92
N PRO A 182 6.29 2.04 17.14
CA PRO A 182 7.27 2.75 16.31
C PRO A 182 7.24 2.28 14.85
N ARG A 183 6.93 1.00 14.59
CA ARG A 183 6.76 0.46 13.23
C ARG A 183 5.62 1.13 12.48
N PHE A 184 4.50 1.37 13.16
CA PHE A 184 3.36 2.09 12.59
C PHE A 184 3.70 3.56 12.31
N GLY A 185 4.52 4.17 13.18
CA GLY A 185 5.08 5.51 12.94
C GLY A 185 5.92 5.62 11.67
N ILE A 186 6.83 4.66 11.45
CA ILE A 186 7.68 4.61 10.25
C ILE A 186 6.84 4.47 8.98
N MET A 187 5.79 3.63 9.03
CA MET A 187 4.83 3.49 7.93
C MET A 187 4.10 4.82 7.60
N LEU A 188 3.63 5.56 8.63
CA LEU A 188 2.99 6.86 8.40
C LEU A 188 3.96 7.89 7.84
N ALA A 189 5.21 7.90 8.35
CA ALA A 189 6.25 8.77 7.85
C ALA A 189 6.59 8.47 6.38
N SER A 190 6.68 7.19 5.99
CA SER A 190 6.92 6.82 4.59
C SER A 190 5.74 7.20 3.68
N MET A 191 4.50 7.07 4.15
CA MET A 191 3.33 7.58 3.44
C MET A 191 3.42 9.10 3.21
N CYS A 192 3.71 9.90 4.24
CA CYS A 192 3.86 11.35 4.10
C CYS A 192 5.00 11.71 3.13
N LEU A 193 6.15 11.05 3.25
CA LEU A 193 7.30 11.29 2.41
C LEU A 193 7.03 10.94 0.94
N SER A 194 6.27 9.87 0.69
CA SER A 194 5.84 9.52 -0.67
C SER A 194 4.95 10.62 -1.29
N ILE A 195 4.04 11.24 -0.51
CA ILE A 195 3.21 12.36 -1.00
C ILE A 195 4.07 13.58 -1.32
N VAL A 196 5.06 13.90 -0.49
CA VAL A 196 5.99 15.01 -0.78
C VAL A 196 6.69 14.79 -2.11
N PHE A 197 7.19 13.58 -2.37
CA PHE A 197 7.81 13.25 -3.66
C PHE A 197 6.82 13.27 -4.82
N ILE A 198 5.56 12.85 -4.64
CA ILE A 198 4.50 12.99 -5.66
C ILE A 198 4.28 14.47 -6.03
N ILE A 199 4.22 15.36 -5.03
CA ILE A 199 4.00 16.79 -5.28
C ILE A 199 5.18 17.37 -6.05
N ILE A 200 6.41 17.08 -5.62
CA ILE A 200 7.61 17.55 -6.31
C ILE A 200 7.63 17.02 -7.75
N ASP A 201 7.37 15.73 -7.95
CA ASP A 201 7.31 15.10 -9.27
C ASP A 201 6.25 15.74 -10.17
N THR A 202 5.04 15.96 -9.65
CA THR A 202 3.94 16.63 -10.36
C THR A 202 4.33 18.06 -10.77
N CYS A 203 4.97 18.82 -9.87
CA CYS A 203 5.44 20.17 -10.18
C CYS A 203 6.52 20.17 -11.27
N VAL A 204 7.38 19.15 -11.32
CA VAL A 204 8.38 19.00 -12.40
C VAL A 204 7.69 18.63 -13.71
N VAL A 205 6.80 17.64 -13.71
CA VAL A 205 6.05 17.20 -14.91
C VAL A 205 5.22 18.32 -15.53
N LEU A 206 4.62 19.18 -14.70
CA LEU A 206 3.83 20.33 -15.15
C LEU A 206 4.67 21.57 -15.54
N GLY A 207 6.01 21.49 -15.43
CA GLY A 207 6.89 22.60 -15.77
C GLY A 207 6.79 23.80 -14.82
N ALA A 208 6.34 23.59 -13.59
CA ALA A 208 6.23 24.65 -12.58
C ALA A 208 7.60 25.09 -12.03
N PHE A 209 8.63 24.26 -12.16
CA PHE A 209 10.01 24.63 -11.88
C PHE A 209 10.71 25.17 -13.13
N PRO A 210 11.54 26.22 -13.02
CA PRO A 210 12.28 26.75 -14.16
C PRO A 210 13.11 25.65 -14.84
N ALA A 211 13.07 25.61 -16.17
CA ALA A 211 13.67 24.59 -17.04
C ALA A 211 15.21 24.42 -16.96
N HIS A 212 15.87 25.00 -15.94
CA HIS A 212 17.31 25.07 -15.81
C HIS A 212 17.93 24.17 -14.73
N THR A 213 17.14 23.46 -13.92
CA THR A 213 17.69 22.66 -12.81
C THR A 213 17.66 21.15 -13.00
N LEU A 214 16.83 20.60 -13.90
CA LEU A 214 16.73 19.15 -14.14
C LEU A 214 16.41 18.84 -15.61
N PRO A 215 17.11 17.87 -16.25
CA PRO A 215 16.83 17.42 -17.62
C PRO A 215 15.43 16.82 -17.73
N THR A 216 14.68 17.22 -18.76
CA THR A 216 13.33 16.74 -19.04
C THR A 216 13.33 15.21 -19.24
N GLY A 217 12.70 14.45 -18.34
CA GLY A 217 12.61 12.98 -18.44
C GLY A 217 13.59 12.17 -17.60
N VAL A 218 14.51 12.80 -16.85
CA VAL A 218 15.40 12.15 -15.88
C VAL A 218 14.99 12.58 -14.47
N GLU A 219 13.80 12.15 -14.06
CA GLU A 219 13.21 12.55 -12.78
C GLU A 219 13.38 11.42 -11.75
N PRO A 220 14.21 11.59 -10.69
CA PRO A 220 14.34 10.59 -9.65
C PRO A 220 13.15 10.56 -8.68
N PHE A 221 12.30 11.59 -8.69
CA PHE A 221 11.27 11.80 -7.66
C PHE A 221 10.15 10.78 -7.72
N TRP A 222 9.64 10.42 -8.90
CA TRP A 222 8.67 9.33 -9.03
C TRP A 222 9.24 7.99 -8.54
N LYS A 223 10.53 7.70 -8.78
CA LYS A 223 11.21 6.48 -8.30
C LYS A 223 11.26 6.47 -6.78
N LEU A 224 11.62 7.59 -6.16
CA LEU A 224 11.62 7.75 -4.71
C LEU A 224 10.21 7.58 -4.14
N SER A 225 9.22 8.26 -4.72
CA SER A 225 7.81 8.09 -4.35
C SER A 225 7.38 6.63 -4.41
N PHE A 226 7.72 5.92 -5.48
CA PHE A 226 7.43 4.51 -5.66
C PHE A 226 8.10 3.64 -4.60
N ILE A 227 9.39 3.86 -4.30
CA ILE A 227 10.10 3.15 -3.23
C ILE A 227 9.40 3.34 -1.88
N PHE A 228 8.98 4.56 -1.53
CA PHE A 228 8.29 4.82 -0.27
C PHE A 228 6.87 4.24 -0.20
N LYS A 229 6.16 4.20 -1.33
CA LYS A 229 4.88 3.49 -1.48
C LYS A 229 5.05 2.00 -1.18
N CYS A 230 6.01 1.36 -1.85
CA CYS A 230 6.34 -0.05 -1.62
C CYS A 230 6.85 -0.33 -0.19
N LEU A 231 7.66 0.57 0.38
CA LEU A 231 8.17 0.44 1.75
C LEU A 231 7.04 0.45 2.77
N CYS A 232 6.08 1.36 2.62
CA CYS A 232 4.87 1.37 3.42
C CYS A 232 4.16 0.01 3.33
N ASP A 233 4.09 -0.57 2.14
CA ASP A 233 3.40 -1.83 1.93
C ASP A 233 4.09 -3.02 2.60
N THR A 234 5.42 -3.10 2.53
CA THR A 234 6.21 -4.11 3.23
C THR A 234 6.12 -3.95 4.75
N VAL A 235 6.21 -2.73 5.29
CA VAL A 235 6.10 -2.48 6.75
C VAL A 235 4.72 -2.86 7.30
N ILE A 236 3.66 -2.68 6.50
CA ILE A 236 2.30 -3.08 6.88
C ILE A 236 2.17 -4.60 7.06
N LEU A 237 2.87 -5.41 6.26
CA LEU A 237 2.74 -6.87 6.31
C LEU A 237 3.27 -7.48 7.60
N ASP A 238 4.34 -6.92 8.15
CA ASP A 238 5.05 -7.53 9.27
C ASP A 238 4.26 -7.43 10.58
N ASP A 239 3.48 -6.36 10.78
CA ASP A 239 2.91 -6.05 12.10
C ASP A 239 1.57 -5.33 12.12
N PHE A 240 0.89 -5.05 11.01
CA PHE A 240 -0.32 -4.21 11.07
C PHE A 240 -1.38 -4.75 12.03
N LYS A 241 -1.65 -6.05 12.01
CA LYS A 241 -2.61 -6.68 12.94
C LYS A 241 -2.11 -6.61 14.39
N THR A 242 -0.85 -6.94 14.62
CA THR A 242 -0.23 -6.90 15.96
C THR A 242 -0.19 -5.48 16.54
N ALA A 243 0.13 -4.48 15.71
CA ALA A 243 0.15 -3.07 16.06
C ALA A 243 -1.28 -2.57 16.36
N LEU A 244 -2.26 -2.93 15.53
CA LEU A 244 -3.65 -2.56 15.73
C LEU A 244 -4.23 -3.21 16.99
N ASP A 245 -3.91 -4.47 17.26
CA ASP A 245 -4.28 -5.16 18.49
C ASP A 245 -3.61 -4.53 19.71
N ARG A 246 -2.32 -4.14 19.63
CA ARG A 246 -1.62 -3.40 20.70
C ARG A 246 -2.26 -2.04 20.96
N MET A 247 -2.61 -1.30 19.92
CA MET A 247 -3.28 0.00 20.04
C MET A 247 -4.69 -0.14 20.62
N ARG A 248 -5.48 -1.13 20.17
CA ARG A 248 -6.80 -1.43 20.74
C ARG A 248 -6.68 -1.80 22.21
N ASN A 249 -5.73 -2.67 22.57
CA ASN A 249 -5.52 -3.08 23.95
C ASN A 249 -5.06 -1.92 24.84
N TYR A 250 -4.20 -1.03 24.33
CA TYR A 250 -3.80 0.19 25.01
C TYR A 250 -4.98 1.15 25.21
N TRP A 251 -5.79 1.35 24.18
CA TRP A 251 -7.00 2.18 24.25
C TRP A 251 -8.03 1.64 25.26
N LEU A 252 -8.33 0.34 25.23
CA LEU A 252 -9.21 -0.30 26.21
C LEU A 252 -8.69 -0.13 27.64
N ARG A 253 -7.36 -0.26 27.85
CA ARG A 253 -6.74 -0.03 29.17
C ARG A 253 -6.83 1.43 29.61
N LYS A 254 -6.65 2.38 28.70
CA LYS A 254 -6.78 3.82 28.98
C LYS A 254 -8.22 4.17 29.35
N GLN A 255 -9.20 3.59 28.66
CA GLN A 255 -10.62 3.82 28.95
C GLN A 255 -11.06 3.18 30.27
N ALA A 256 -10.57 1.97 30.58
CA ALA A 256 -10.77 1.32 31.88
C ALA A 256 -10.14 2.12 33.03
N ARG A 257 -8.97 2.73 32.83
CA ARG A 257 -8.33 3.63 33.82
C ARG A 257 -9.04 4.97 33.97
N SER A 258 -9.69 5.46 32.91
CA SER A 258 -10.41 6.73 32.92
C SER A 258 -11.84 6.61 33.46
N GLY A 259 -12.28 5.42 33.87
CA GLY A 259 -13.58 5.18 34.51
C GLY A 259 -14.79 5.21 33.57
N GLU A 260 -14.57 5.24 32.25
CA GLU A 260 -15.65 5.42 31.25
C GLU A 260 -16.28 4.12 30.76
N VAL A 261 -15.78 2.96 31.23
CA VAL A 261 -16.37 1.64 30.96
C VAL A 261 -16.84 1.05 32.28
N LEU A 262 -18.13 1.19 32.57
CA LEU A 262 -18.83 0.30 33.50
C LEU A 262 -18.84 -1.10 32.87
N LEU A 263 -17.84 -1.91 33.20
CA LEU A 263 -18.03 -3.35 33.13
C LEU A 263 -19.19 -3.69 34.08
N PRO A 264 -20.15 -4.55 33.70
CA PRO A 264 -21.13 -5.01 34.66
C PRO A 264 -20.35 -5.70 35.79
N ASP A 265 -20.44 -5.14 37.00
CA ASP A 265 -19.89 -5.71 38.22
C ASP A 265 -20.42 -7.14 38.35
N SER A 266 -19.55 -8.11 38.08
CA SER A 266 -19.76 -9.48 38.55
C SER A 266 -19.11 -9.56 39.92
N PRO A 267 -19.88 -9.76 41.01
CA PRO A 267 -19.33 -9.86 42.34
C PRO A 267 -18.74 -11.27 42.52
N TYR A 268 -17.46 -11.44 42.17
CA TYR A 268 -16.67 -12.56 42.65
C TYR A 268 -15.65 -12.03 43.68
N PRO A 269 -15.76 -12.45 44.95
CA PRO A 269 -14.86 -11.95 45.98
C PRO A 269 -13.45 -12.54 45.81
N HIS A 270 -12.49 -11.71 46.20
CA HIS A 270 -11.06 -11.99 46.33
C HIS A 270 -10.74 -13.37 46.92
N GLY A 271 -10.01 -14.18 46.16
CA GLY A 271 -9.28 -15.35 46.65
C GLY A 271 -7.80 -15.24 46.29
N SER A 272 -6.94 -15.27 47.30
CA SER A 272 -5.49 -15.22 47.20
C SER A 272 -4.89 -16.49 46.57
N GLY A 273 -3.84 -16.31 45.77
CA GLY A 273 -2.67 -17.19 45.80
C GLY A 273 -2.73 -18.50 45.02
N ARG A 274 -1.86 -18.57 44.00
CA ARG A 274 -1.20 -19.76 43.42
C ARG A 274 -2.10 -20.90 42.88
N GLN A 275 -1.63 -21.46 41.77
CA GLN A 275 -1.95 -22.83 41.29
C GLN A 275 -3.16 -22.94 40.36
N MET A 276 -2.91 -22.74 39.06
CA MET A 276 -3.81 -23.20 37.99
C MET A 276 -3.00 -23.41 36.71
N ASP A 277 -1.97 -24.24 36.81
CA ASP A 277 -1.17 -24.73 35.66
C ASP A 277 -1.23 -26.27 35.52
N GLU A 278 -2.12 -26.98 36.25
CA GLU A 278 -2.13 -28.47 36.23
C GLU A 278 -3.46 -29.16 35.89
N ASP A 279 -4.57 -28.45 35.63
CA ASP A 279 -5.89 -29.11 35.45
C ASP A 279 -6.49 -29.04 34.02
N LEU A 280 -5.68 -28.75 32.98
CA LEU A 280 -6.16 -28.71 31.59
C LEU A 280 -5.82 -29.94 30.73
N GLU A 281 -5.26 -31.01 31.31
CA GLU A 281 -4.93 -32.26 30.59
C GLU A 281 -5.75 -33.49 30.98
N ALA A 282 -6.80 -33.36 31.81
CA ALA A 282 -7.52 -34.51 32.37
C ALA A 282 -9.02 -34.61 32.04
N LEU A 283 -9.52 -34.04 30.93
CA LEU A 283 -10.93 -34.19 30.52
C LEU A 283 -11.10 -34.54 29.02
N GLY A 284 -10.22 -35.40 28.53
CA GLY A 284 -10.38 -36.11 27.26
C GLY A 284 -10.79 -37.57 27.44
N SER A 285 -11.97 -37.85 28.02
CA SER A 285 -12.60 -39.18 27.88
C SER A 285 -14.05 -39.22 28.38
N GLY A 286 -14.94 -39.86 27.61
CA GLY A 286 -16.19 -40.45 28.12
C GLY A 286 -17.48 -39.64 27.88
N GLY A 287 -18.38 -40.22 27.08
CA GLY A 287 -19.66 -39.62 26.71
C GLY A 287 -20.83 -39.81 27.70
N LEU A 288 -22.02 -39.53 27.15
CA LEU A 288 -23.39 -39.81 27.60
C LEU A 288 -24.21 -38.65 28.21
N ARG A 289 -24.98 -38.03 27.31
CA ARG A 289 -26.40 -37.60 27.42
C ARG A 289 -27.00 -37.48 28.84
N ARG A 290 -27.28 -36.25 29.26
CA ARG A 290 -28.41 -35.95 30.16
C ARG A 290 -28.96 -34.54 29.91
N GLU A 291 -30.25 -34.47 29.65
CA GLU A 291 -31.01 -33.23 29.53
C GLU A 291 -30.94 -32.41 30.82
N LEU A 292 -30.66 -31.11 30.70
CA LEU A 292 -30.93 -30.13 31.75
C LEU A 292 -31.42 -28.81 31.13
N ARG A 293 -32.74 -28.62 31.22
CA ARG A 293 -33.52 -27.39 31.44
C ARG A 293 -32.81 -26.03 31.17
N LYS A 294 -33.32 -25.31 30.17
CA LYS A 294 -33.03 -23.88 29.87
C LYS A 294 -33.20 -22.97 31.10
N PRO A 295 -32.30 -21.98 31.26
CA PRO A 295 -32.63 -20.64 31.73
C PRO A 295 -32.69 -19.65 30.54
N ASP A 296 -33.63 -18.72 30.61
CA ASP A 296 -33.87 -17.67 29.60
C ASP A 296 -32.60 -16.85 29.31
N SER A 297 -32.14 -16.89 28.07
CA SER A 297 -31.02 -16.07 27.61
C SER A 297 -31.52 -14.70 27.16
N THR A 298 -31.29 -13.68 27.98
CA THR A 298 -31.33 -12.26 27.57
C THR A 298 -30.04 -11.94 26.78
N ILE A 299 -29.91 -12.53 25.60
CA ILE A 299 -28.83 -12.25 24.64
C ILE A 299 -29.49 -11.73 23.36
N PRO A 300 -29.19 -10.51 22.89
CA PRO A 300 -29.64 -10.08 21.58
C PRO A 300 -28.95 -10.92 20.50
N ARG A 301 -29.74 -11.75 19.81
CA ARG A 301 -29.29 -12.46 18.60
C ARG A 301 -29.04 -11.44 17.49
N VAL A 302 -27.80 -11.34 17.04
CA VAL A 302 -27.44 -10.66 15.79
C VAL A 302 -27.87 -11.56 14.64
N TYR A 303 -28.96 -11.21 13.97
CA TYR A 303 -29.37 -11.88 12.74
C TYR A 303 -28.44 -11.44 11.59
N THR A 304 -27.71 -12.38 11.02
CA THR A 304 -27.03 -12.21 9.73
C THR A 304 -28.07 -12.25 8.60
N ARG A 305 -27.90 -11.39 7.58
CA ARG A 305 -28.82 -11.20 6.44
C ARG A 305 -28.81 -12.38 5.44
N GLU A 306 -28.66 -13.59 5.93
CA GLU A 306 -28.70 -14.84 5.16
C GLU A 306 -29.84 -15.77 5.61
N ASP A 307 -30.59 -15.42 6.68
CA ASP A 307 -31.73 -16.20 7.19
C ASP A 307 -33.13 -15.64 6.81
N VAL A 308 -33.20 -14.71 5.84
CA VAL A 308 -34.49 -14.23 5.29
C VAL A 308 -34.50 -14.42 3.79
N GLY A 309 -34.68 -15.68 3.40
CA GLY A 309 -34.94 -16.09 2.03
C GLY A 309 -35.57 -17.48 2.04
N ILE A 310 -36.80 -17.57 1.52
CA ILE A 310 -37.68 -18.74 1.37
C ILE A 310 -38.75 -18.87 2.46
N ALA A 311 -39.90 -18.23 2.22
CA ALA A 311 -41.20 -18.89 2.16
C ALA A 311 -42.29 -17.91 1.70
N LEU A 312 -43.01 -18.32 0.64
CA LEU A 312 -44.15 -17.71 -0.07
C LEU A 312 -43.80 -16.69 -1.16
#